data_AF-A0A662SBL8-F1
#
_entry.id   AF-A0A662SBL8-F1
#
_cell.length_a   1.000
_cell.length_b   1.000
_cell.length_c   1.000
_cell.angle_alpha   90.00
_cell.angle_beta   90.00
_cell.angle_gamma   90.00
#
_symmetry.space_group_name_H-M   'P 1'
#
loop_
_entity.id
_entity.type
_entity.pdbx_description
1 polymer ?
#
loop_
_entity_poly.entity_id
_entity_poly.type
_entity_poly.pdbx_seq_one_letter_code
_entity_poly.pdbx_strand_id
1 'polypeptide(L)'
;MEKEIELRRGEGILLRSPLRFEVLSGEVESWGVTIDETSVDLEGVELLIVSRSDVSKLKVDGSFERISNPIPEWWLNLPEKIVGKKVMLIGRVDSGKSSTMLYFINKIVSMGTNVGIVDSDIGQSDLGPPGVISSKTIEEPILHTKILKPDFMYFIGDKTPS
;
A
#
# COMPACT_ATOMS: atom_id res chain seq x y z
N MET A 1 16.63 4.22 -14.79
CA MET A 1 18.08 4.21 -14.51
C MET A 1 18.23 3.61 -13.14
N GLU A 2 18.85 2.43 -13.09
CA GLU A 2 19.07 1.68 -11.87
C GLU A 2 20.04 2.43 -10.93
N LYS A 3 19.68 2.50 -9.64
CA LYS A 3 20.43 3.21 -8.60
C LYS A 3 20.54 2.33 -7.37
N GLU A 4 21.72 2.28 -6.79
CA GLU A 4 21.88 1.74 -5.44
C GLU A 4 21.62 2.84 -4.41
N ILE A 5 20.84 2.51 -3.39
CA ILE A 5 20.52 3.42 -2.28
C ILE A 5 20.71 2.73 -0.94
N GLU A 6 21.04 3.53 0.06
CA GLU A 6 21.11 3.13 1.45
C GLU A 6 19.99 3.80 2.26
N LEU A 7 19.37 3.03 3.15
CA LEU A 7 18.36 3.46 4.11
C LEU A 7 18.72 2.99 5.52
N ARG A 8 18.71 3.92 6.47
CA ARG A 8 18.83 3.59 7.90
C ARG A 8 17.49 3.18 8.49
N ARG A 9 17.50 2.51 9.65
CA ARG A 9 16.29 2.11 10.36
C ARG A 9 15.27 3.25 10.45
N GLY A 10 14.05 3.01 9.98
CA GLY A 10 12.95 3.98 10.00
C GLY A 10 12.97 5.02 8.88
N GLU A 11 14.05 5.11 8.10
CA GLU A 11 14.05 5.83 6.82
C GLU A 11 13.31 5.02 5.76
N GLY A 12 12.63 5.71 4.86
CA GLY A 12 11.95 5.09 3.75
C GLY A 12 12.06 5.86 2.45
N ILE A 13 11.56 5.23 1.39
CA ILE A 13 11.32 5.85 0.09
C ILE A 13 9.89 5.57 -0.35
N LEU A 14 9.30 6.52 -1.07
CA LEU A 14 8.11 6.28 -1.87
C LEU A 14 8.55 6.06 -3.31
N LEU A 15 8.51 4.80 -3.76
CA LEU A 15 8.91 4.36 -5.09
C LEU A 15 7.69 4.33 -6.02
N ARG A 16 7.78 4.98 -7.18
CA ARG A 16 6.67 5.12 -8.13
C ARG A 16 6.91 4.30 -9.39
N SER A 17 5.89 3.56 -9.81
CA SER A 17 5.90 2.71 -11.00
C SER A 17 5.94 3.52 -12.32
N PRO A 18 6.49 2.98 -13.43
CA PRO A 18 7.11 1.67 -13.54
C PRO A 18 8.35 1.53 -12.65
N LEU A 19 8.41 0.44 -11.88
CA LEU A 19 9.42 0.25 -10.85
C LEU A 19 9.93 -1.18 -10.81
N ARG A 20 11.16 -1.31 -10.33
CA ARG A 20 11.76 -2.56 -9.86
C ARG A 20 12.64 -2.25 -8.66
N PHE A 21 12.64 -3.10 -7.66
CA PHE A 21 13.68 -3.07 -6.66
C PHE A 21 14.08 -4.46 -6.17
N GLU A 22 15.28 -4.53 -5.61
CA GLU A 22 15.86 -5.71 -4.99
C GLU A 22 16.62 -5.28 -3.73
N VAL A 23 16.48 -6.02 -2.63
CA VAL A 23 17.25 -5.85 -1.41
C VAL A 23 18.59 -6.56 -1.56
N LEU A 24 19.67 -5.77 -1.55
CA LEU A 24 21.04 -6.29 -1.62
C LEU A 24 21.55 -6.74 -0.25
N SER A 25 21.11 -6.07 0.82
CA SER A 25 21.43 -6.42 2.21
C SER A 25 20.50 -5.70 3.19
N GLY A 26 20.28 -6.29 4.36
CA GLY A 26 19.38 -5.75 5.39
C GLY A 26 17.94 -6.25 5.20
N GLU A 27 16.99 -5.60 5.87
CA GLU A 27 15.57 -5.95 5.82
C GLU A 27 14.75 -4.69 5.64
N VAL A 28 13.79 -4.73 4.72
CA VAL A 28 12.83 -3.65 4.46
C VAL A 28 11.41 -4.19 4.49
N GLU A 29 10.46 -3.31 4.82
CA GLU A 29 9.03 -3.56 4.68
C GLU A 29 8.45 -2.71 3.54
N SER A 30 7.55 -3.29 2.74
CA SER A 30 6.61 -2.53 1.92
C SER A 30 5.23 -2.58 2.53
N TRP A 31 4.64 -1.40 2.77
CA TRP A 31 3.30 -1.27 3.36
C TRP A 31 3.05 -2.21 4.57
N GLY A 32 4.06 -2.39 5.42
CA GLY A 32 3.96 -3.19 6.65
C GLY A 32 4.30 -4.67 6.50
N VAL A 33 4.79 -5.14 5.36
CA VAL A 33 5.19 -6.54 5.16
C VAL A 33 6.60 -6.62 4.60
N THR A 34 7.41 -7.52 5.15
CA THR A 34 8.79 -7.74 4.71
C THR A 34 8.82 -8.16 3.25
N ILE A 35 9.75 -7.59 2.48
CA ILE A 35 9.85 -7.84 1.05
C ILE A 35 11.31 -7.80 0.59
N ASP A 36 11.69 -8.76 -0.25
CA ASP A 36 13.07 -8.89 -0.75
C ASP A 36 13.22 -8.27 -2.15
N GLU A 37 12.23 -8.41 -3.01
CA GLU A 37 12.23 -7.82 -4.35
C GLU A 37 10.82 -7.61 -4.88
N THR A 38 10.67 -6.71 -5.86
CA THR A 38 9.44 -6.61 -6.65
C THR A 38 9.65 -5.89 -7.97
N SER A 39 8.70 -6.04 -8.89
CA SER A 39 8.61 -5.25 -10.10
C SER A 39 7.14 -4.96 -10.42
N VAL A 40 6.85 -3.72 -10.78
CA VAL A 40 5.51 -3.27 -11.14
C VAL A 40 5.60 -2.37 -12.36
N ASP A 41 5.06 -2.84 -13.49
CA ASP A 41 5.00 -2.08 -14.74
C ASP A 41 3.74 -1.22 -14.87
N LEU A 42 2.70 -1.53 -14.08
CA LEU A 42 1.45 -0.77 -14.08
C LEU A 42 1.69 0.65 -13.56
N GLU A 43 1.37 1.66 -14.37
CA GLU A 43 1.54 3.07 -13.99
C GLU A 43 0.65 3.48 -12.80
N GLY A 44 1.12 4.47 -12.05
CA GLY A 44 0.37 5.06 -10.94
C GLY A 44 0.28 4.18 -9.69
N VAL A 45 1.14 3.17 -9.55
CA VAL A 45 1.37 2.42 -8.31
C VAL A 45 2.51 3.06 -7.52
N GLU A 46 2.29 3.26 -6.23
CA GLU A 46 3.30 3.76 -5.31
C GLU A 46 3.57 2.75 -4.18
N LEU A 47 4.84 2.43 -3.96
CA LEU A 47 5.30 1.55 -2.90
C LEU A 47 6.07 2.33 -1.87
N LEU A 48 5.58 2.34 -0.64
CA LEU A 48 6.36 2.81 0.50
C LEU A 48 7.30 1.67 0.93
N ILE A 49 8.61 1.88 0.84
CA ILE A 49 9.64 0.96 1.31
C ILE A 49 10.31 1.58 2.54
N VAL A 50 10.39 0.84 3.65
CA VAL A 50 10.95 1.34 4.92
C VAL A 50 11.97 0.35 5.46
N SER A 51 13.14 0.84 5.86
CA SER A 51 14.19 0.00 6.43
C SER A 51 13.89 -0.41 7.87
N ARG A 52 14.07 -1.70 8.18
CA ARG A 52 13.93 -2.29 9.52
C ARG A 52 15.27 -2.64 10.16
N SER A 53 16.30 -2.79 9.34
CA SER A 53 17.68 -2.96 9.77
C SER A 53 18.37 -1.62 10.05
N ASP A 54 19.49 -1.64 10.77
CA ASP A 54 20.30 -0.44 11.04
C ASP A 54 20.76 0.23 9.74
N VAL A 55 21.08 -0.60 8.74
CA VAL A 55 21.35 -0.21 7.36
C VAL A 55 20.76 -1.27 6.43
N SER A 56 19.99 -0.83 5.44
CA SER A 56 19.53 -1.65 4.31
C SER A 56 20.00 -1.02 3.00
N LYS A 57 20.46 -1.87 2.08
CA LYS A 57 20.90 -1.47 0.74
C LYS A 57 19.96 -2.03 -0.29
N LEU A 58 19.51 -1.18 -1.20
CA LEU A 58 18.52 -1.50 -2.21
C LEU A 58 19.07 -1.14 -3.58
N LYS A 59 18.81 -1.99 -4.56
CA LYS A 59 18.94 -1.67 -5.97
C LYS A 59 17.56 -1.29 -6.48
N VAL A 60 17.41 -0.08 -7.03
CA VAL A 60 16.10 0.49 -7.39
C VAL A 60 16.15 1.01 -8.82
N ASP A 61 15.18 0.62 -9.63
CA ASP A 61 14.87 1.25 -10.91
C ASP A 61 13.46 1.85 -10.84
N GLY A 62 13.33 3.14 -11.17
CA GLY A 62 12.11 3.91 -10.99
C GLY A 62 12.36 5.27 -10.34
N SER A 63 11.32 6.11 -10.30
CA SER A 63 11.38 7.41 -9.61
C SER A 63 11.01 7.23 -8.14
N PHE A 64 11.73 7.89 -7.23
CA PHE A 64 11.42 7.80 -5.80
C PHE A 64 11.70 9.11 -5.07
N GLU A 65 11.02 9.27 -3.94
CA GLU A 65 11.24 10.34 -2.98
C GLU A 65 11.66 9.75 -1.63
N ARG A 66 12.63 10.37 -0.96
CA ARG A 66 13.03 9.97 0.40
C ARG A 66 12.04 10.55 1.41
N ILE A 67 11.62 9.72 2.36
CA ILE A 67 10.70 10.09 3.42
C ILE A 67 11.26 9.62 4.76
N SER A 68 11.34 10.55 5.71
CA SER A 68 11.79 10.25 7.07
C SER A 68 10.60 9.86 7.94
N ASN A 69 10.70 8.72 8.64
CA ASN A 69 9.68 8.22 9.56
C ASN A 69 8.24 8.22 8.98
N PRO A 70 8.01 7.53 7.85
CA PRO A 70 6.75 7.59 7.12
C PRO A 70 5.58 6.86 7.82
N ILE A 71 5.86 6.05 8.85
CA ILE A 71 4.85 5.25 9.56
C ILE A 71 4.60 5.86 10.95
N PRO A 72 3.45 6.50 11.18
CA PRO A 72 3.08 7.01 12.49
C PRO A 72 2.93 5.88 13.51
N GLU A 73 3.20 6.16 14.79
CA GLU A 73 3.09 5.17 15.88
C GLU A 73 1.70 4.53 15.98
N TRP A 74 0.64 5.31 15.69
CA TRP A 74 -0.73 4.78 15.72
C TRP A 74 -0.98 3.72 14.64
N TRP A 75 -0.23 3.72 13.53
CA TRP A 75 -0.33 2.66 12.53
C TRP A 75 0.16 1.31 13.05
N LEU A 76 1.15 1.33 13.94
CA LEU A 76 1.76 0.10 14.48
C LEU A 76 0.79 -0.67 15.37
N ASN A 77 -0.02 0.05 16.14
CA ASN A 77 -0.83 -0.53 17.22
C ASN A 77 -2.32 -0.71 16.86
N LEU A 78 -2.81 0.00 15.84
CA LEU A 78 -4.23 -0.01 15.49
C LEU A 78 -4.70 -1.29 14.80
N PRO A 79 -3.93 -1.95 13.89
CA PRO A 79 -4.33 -3.18 13.22
C PRO A 79 -4.86 -4.25 14.18
N GLU A 80 -4.11 -4.56 15.23
CA GLU A 80 -4.49 -5.55 16.26
C GLU A 80 -5.81 -5.21 16.96
N LYS A 81 -6.11 -3.93 17.15
CA LYS A 81 -7.33 -3.46 17.83
C LYS A 81 -8.56 -3.47 16.94
N ILE A 82 -8.38 -3.54 15.62
CA ILE A 82 -9.46 -3.46 14.64
C ILE A 82 -9.70 -4.78 13.90
N VAL A 83 -8.87 -5.81 14.10
CA VAL A 83 -9.12 -7.16 13.56
C VAL A 83 -10.55 -7.60 13.88
N GLY A 84 -11.26 -8.10 12.86
CA GLY A 84 -12.64 -8.56 12.97
C GLY A 84 -13.71 -7.44 13.07
N LYS A 85 -13.32 -6.16 12.98
CA LYS A 85 -14.25 -5.03 13.00
C LYS A 85 -14.52 -4.48 11.60
N LYS A 86 -15.67 -3.82 11.44
CA LYS A 86 -15.95 -2.98 10.29
C LYS A 86 -15.35 -1.59 10.53
N VAL A 87 -14.47 -1.16 9.65
CA VAL A 87 -13.77 0.13 9.75
C VAL A 87 -14.04 0.95 8.51
N MET A 88 -14.34 2.24 8.71
CA MET A 88 -14.48 3.22 7.63
C MET A 88 -13.44 4.31 7.85
N LEU A 89 -12.67 4.62 6.81
CA LEU A 89 -11.69 5.71 6.83
C LEU A 89 -12.30 6.94 6.17
N ILE A 90 -12.41 8.03 6.94
CA ILE A 90 -13.02 9.29 6.49
C ILE A 90 -11.98 10.40 6.59
N GLY A 91 -11.90 11.25 5.57
CA GLY A 91 -10.94 12.35 5.51
C GLY A 91 -10.89 12.99 4.13
N ARG A 92 -10.19 14.13 4.04
CA ARG A 92 -10.04 14.89 2.78
C ARG A 92 -9.31 14.08 1.71
N VAL A 93 -9.43 14.49 0.46
CA VAL A 93 -8.58 14.00 -0.64
C VAL A 93 -7.10 14.17 -0.24
N ASP A 94 -6.27 13.19 -0.58
CA ASP A 94 -4.83 13.13 -0.26
C ASP A 94 -4.45 13.18 1.23
N SER A 95 -5.38 12.80 2.13
CA SER A 95 -5.08 12.72 3.57
C SER A 95 -4.43 11.40 4.02
N GLY A 96 -3.96 10.56 3.08
CA GLY A 96 -3.31 9.28 3.39
C GLY A 96 -4.24 8.10 3.74
N LYS A 97 -5.53 8.19 3.38
CA LYS A 97 -6.53 7.13 3.67
C LYS A 97 -6.18 5.81 2.99
N SER A 98 -5.91 5.83 1.69
CA SER A 98 -5.57 4.63 0.91
C SER A 98 -4.28 3.98 1.42
N SER A 99 -3.26 4.79 1.74
CA SER A 99 -2.01 4.33 2.34
C SER A 99 -2.21 3.68 3.72
N THR A 100 -3.03 4.31 4.58
CA THR A 100 -3.40 3.75 5.89
C THR A 100 -4.12 2.42 5.73
N MET A 101 -5.09 2.37 4.80
CA MET A 101 -5.86 1.18 4.50
C MET A 101 -4.95 0.03 4.07
N LEU A 102 -4.06 0.29 3.11
CA LEU A 102 -3.12 -0.70 2.58
C LEU A 102 -2.20 -1.27 3.66
N TYR A 103 -1.64 -0.40 4.51
CA TYR A 103 -0.85 -0.82 5.66
C TYR A 103 -1.65 -1.72 6.63
N PHE A 104 -2.90 -1.35 6.92
CA PHE A 104 -3.75 -2.12 7.84
C PHE A 104 -4.14 -3.47 7.27
N ILE A 105 -4.55 -3.51 6.00
CA ILE A 105 -4.85 -4.76 5.30
C ILE A 105 -3.67 -5.71 5.44
N ASN A 106 -2.47 -5.26 5.03
CA ASN A 106 -1.26 -6.08 5.03
C ASN A 106 -0.89 -6.58 6.43
N LYS A 107 -0.99 -5.74 7.47
CA LYS A 107 -0.74 -6.19 8.85
C LYS A 107 -1.77 -7.22 9.32
N ILE A 108 -3.07 -7.04 9.02
CA ILE A 108 -4.14 -7.93 9.47
C ILE A 108 -4.10 -9.29 8.74
N VAL A 109 -3.88 -9.30 7.43
CA VAL A 109 -3.75 -10.57 6.68
C VAL A 109 -2.52 -11.35 7.10
N SER A 110 -1.43 -10.66 7.46
CA SER A 110 -0.23 -11.29 8.03
C SER A 110 -0.47 -11.94 9.40
N MET A 111 -1.56 -11.56 10.11
CA MET A 111 -2.01 -12.22 11.35
C MET A 111 -2.91 -13.44 11.06
N GLY A 112 -3.09 -13.83 9.79
CA GLY A 112 -3.92 -14.96 9.38
C GLY A 112 -5.41 -14.65 9.31
N THR A 113 -5.80 -13.37 9.24
CA THR A 113 -7.21 -12.96 9.12
C THR A 113 -7.48 -12.30 7.78
N ASN A 114 -8.39 -12.88 7.00
CA ASN A 114 -8.81 -12.30 5.72
C ASN A 114 -9.49 -10.94 5.92
N VAL A 115 -9.25 -10.01 5.00
CA VAL A 115 -9.81 -8.66 5.05
C VAL A 115 -10.71 -8.42 3.83
N GLY A 116 -11.98 -8.10 4.08
CA GLY A 116 -12.87 -7.60 3.03
C GLY A 116 -12.71 -6.09 2.88
N ILE A 117 -12.46 -5.62 1.66
CA ILE A 117 -12.38 -4.20 1.32
C ILE A 117 -13.55 -3.80 0.43
N VAL A 118 -14.04 -2.57 0.64
CA VAL A 118 -15.05 -1.93 -0.20
C VAL A 118 -14.51 -0.57 -0.61
N ASP A 119 -14.33 -0.37 -1.91
CA ASP A 119 -13.99 0.93 -2.49
C ASP A 119 -15.29 1.61 -2.93
N SER A 120 -15.66 2.64 -2.18
CA SER A 120 -16.84 3.46 -2.44
C SER A 120 -16.50 4.83 -3.03
N ASP A 121 -15.24 5.12 -3.33
CA ASP A 121 -14.85 6.38 -3.98
C ASP A 121 -15.00 6.25 -5.49
N ILE A 122 -16.23 6.50 -5.97
CA ILE A 122 -16.58 6.38 -7.39
C ILE A 122 -15.81 7.36 -8.30
N GLY A 123 -15.18 8.40 -7.76
CA GLY A 123 -14.42 9.40 -8.52
C GLY A 123 -12.94 9.06 -8.65
N GLN A 124 -12.33 8.49 -7.61
CA GLN A 124 -10.91 8.15 -7.54
C GLN A 124 -10.69 6.69 -7.13
N SER A 125 -11.52 5.78 -7.66
CA SER A 125 -11.43 4.36 -7.34
C SER A 125 -10.07 3.80 -7.76
N ASP A 126 -9.44 3.07 -6.83
CA ASP A 126 -8.22 2.33 -7.09
C ASP A 126 -8.51 0.86 -7.40
N LEU A 127 -9.62 0.30 -6.88
CA LEU A 127 -9.93 -1.13 -7.01
C LEU A 127 -10.81 -1.44 -8.24
N GLY A 128 -11.66 -0.50 -8.65
CA GLY A 128 -12.53 -0.62 -9.81
C GLY A 128 -12.30 0.51 -10.82
N PRO A 129 -12.94 0.45 -12.00
CA PRO A 129 -12.95 1.59 -12.89
C PRO A 129 -13.76 2.76 -12.27
N PRO A 130 -13.57 4.00 -12.75
CA PRO A 130 -14.39 5.13 -12.32
C PRO A 130 -15.90 4.86 -12.48
N GLY A 131 -16.69 5.34 -11.53
CA GLY A 131 -18.14 5.18 -11.50
C GLY A 131 -18.68 3.84 -11.00
N VAL A 132 -17.83 3.05 -10.34
CA VAL A 132 -18.15 1.74 -9.78
C VAL A 132 -17.83 1.71 -8.29
N ILE A 133 -18.73 1.10 -7.50
CA ILE A 133 -18.39 0.62 -6.17
C ILE A 133 -17.85 -0.81 -6.32
N SER A 134 -16.67 -1.09 -5.77
CA SER A 134 -16.03 -2.39 -5.91
C SER A 134 -15.68 -3.01 -4.56
N SER A 135 -15.51 -4.32 -4.53
CA SER A 135 -15.06 -5.02 -3.32
C SER A 135 -14.16 -6.20 -3.64
N LYS A 136 -13.31 -6.55 -2.67
CA LYS A 136 -12.37 -7.66 -2.75
C LYS A 136 -12.16 -8.28 -1.37
N THR A 137 -12.04 -9.61 -1.31
CA THR A 137 -11.46 -10.31 -0.16
C THR A 137 -9.95 -10.47 -0.37
N ILE A 138 -9.18 -10.02 0.61
CA ILE A 138 -7.73 -10.11 0.66
C ILE A 138 -7.34 -11.19 1.65
N GLU A 139 -6.59 -12.18 1.19
CA GLU A 139 -6.17 -13.35 1.97
C GLU A 139 -4.66 -13.37 2.23
N GLU A 140 -3.90 -12.61 1.44
CA GLU A 140 -2.45 -12.49 1.49
C GLU A 140 -2.03 -11.02 1.35
N PRO A 141 -0.83 -10.62 1.81
CA PRO A 141 -0.31 -9.27 1.61
C PRO A 141 -0.33 -8.83 0.14
N ILE A 142 -0.65 -7.55 -0.08
CA ILE A 142 -0.75 -6.94 -1.40
C ILE A 142 0.19 -5.75 -1.53
N LEU A 143 0.71 -5.53 -2.74
CA LEU A 143 1.58 -4.37 -3.03
C LEU A 143 0.78 -3.08 -3.16
N HIS A 144 -0.39 -3.16 -3.83
CA HIS A 144 -1.25 -2.01 -4.08
C HIS A 144 -2.65 -2.49 -4.50
N THR A 145 -3.69 -1.72 -4.18
CA THR A 145 -5.09 -2.03 -4.55
C THR A 145 -5.32 -2.03 -6.07
N LYS A 146 -4.70 -1.09 -6.81
CA LYS A 146 -4.74 -1.00 -8.29
C LYS A 146 -4.30 -2.26 -9.06
N ILE A 147 -3.53 -3.14 -8.45
CA ILE A 147 -3.05 -4.37 -9.10
C ILE A 147 -4.09 -5.49 -8.97
N LEU A 148 -5.09 -5.31 -8.10
CA LEU A 148 -6.08 -6.32 -7.80
C LEU A 148 -7.22 -6.32 -8.82
N LYS A 149 -7.76 -7.50 -9.06
CA LYS A 149 -9.02 -7.68 -9.76
C LYS A 149 -10.16 -7.77 -8.74
N PRO A 150 -11.17 -6.90 -8.76
CA PRO A 150 -12.27 -6.93 -7.81
C PRO A 150 -13.10 -8.22 -7.92
N ASP A 151 -13.65 -8.67 -6.79
CA ASP A 151 -14.55 -9.82 -6.72
C ASP A 151 -15.98 -9.42 -7.13
N PHE A 152 -16.39 -8.22 -6.72
CA PHE A 152 -17.68 -7.65 -7.09
C PHE A 152 -17.54 -6.19 -7.52
N MET A 153 -18.39 -5.79 -8.45
CA MET A 153 -18.51 -4.43 -8.97
C MET A 153 -19.98 -4.08 -9.13
N TYR A 154 -20.35 -2.87 -8.71
CA TYR A 154 -21.67 -2.30 -8.92
C TYR A 154 -21.54 -0.95 -9.63
N PHE A 155 -22.10 -0.86 -10.83
CA PHE A 155 -22.04 0.35 -11.65
C PHE A 155 -23.05 1.39 -11.15
N ILE A 156 -22.54 2.54 -10.72
CA ILE A 156 -23.35 3.69 -10.34
C ILE A 156 -23.67 4.53 -11.58
N GLY A 157 -22.70 4.70 -12.48
CA GLY A 157 -22.85 5.51 -13.70
C GLY A 157 -22.62 7.00 -13.51
N ASP A 158 -22.11 7.40 -12.35
CA ASP A 158 -21.66 8.76 -12.06
C ASP A 158 -20.26 8.72 -11.43
N LYS A 159 -19.50 9.80 -11.57
CA LYS A 159 -18.18 10.00 -10.96
C LYS A 159 -18.24 10.92 -9.74
N THR A 160 -19.42 11.44 -9.40
CA THR A 160 -19.67 12.24 -8.20
C THR A 160 -20.89 11.70 -7.44
N PRO A 161 -20.84 11.58 -6.10
CA PRO A 161 -21.97 11.07 -5.31
C PRO A 161 -23.17 12.03 -5.17
N SER A 162 -23.21 13.12 -5.96
CA SER A 162 -24.11 14.28 -5.84
C SER A 162 -24.95 14.49 -7.07
#